data_AF-A0A1H3KXG8-F1
#
_entry.id   AF-A0A1H3KXG8-F1
#
_cell.length_a   1.000
_cell.length_b   1.000
_cell.length_c   1.000
_cell.angle_alpha   90.00
_cell.angle_beta   90.00
_cell.angle_gamma   90.00
#
_symmetry.space_group_name_H-M   'P 1'
#
loop_
_entity.id
_entity.type
_entity.pdbx_description
1 polymer ?
#
loop_
_entity_poly.entity_id
_entity_poly.type
_entity_poly.pdbx_seq_one_letter_code
_entity_poly.pdbx_strand_id
1 'polypeptide(L)'
;MLKTLLVASSLLIGSFTASLSATAPATRHALTAAAVYVCISKSSVAYHASSRCAGLSRCTHEVRSMSPSAAQQQGKRACRKCY
;
A
#
# COMPACT_ATOMS: atom_id res chain seq x y z
N MET A 1 33.56 -6.63 -70.35
CA MET A 1 32.28 -7.36 -70.10
C MET A 1 32.01 -7.26 -68.60
N LEU A 2 31.16 -6.32 -68.14
CA LEU A 2 29.70 -6.48 -68.04
C LEU A 2 29.39 -7.54 -66.95
N LYS A 3 28.97 -7.25 -65.70
CA LYS A 3 28.17 -6.15 -65.14
C LYS A 3 28.45 -5.98 -63.64
N THR A 4 28.56 -4.72 -63.24
CA THR A 4 28.14 -4.18 -61.95
C THR A 4 26.68 -4.51 -61.66
N LEU A 5 26.37 -5.00 -60.46
CA LEU A 5 25.03 -4.86 -59.86
C LEU A 5 25.17 -4.45 -58.40
N LEU A 6 24.72 -3.21 -58.17
CA LEU A 6 24.52 -2.53 -56.91
C LEU A 6 23.47 -3.27 -56.06
N VAL A 7 23.77 -3.44 -54.77
CA VAL A 7 22.73 -3.39 -53.73
C VAL A 7 23.16 -2.35 -52.72
N ALA A 8 22.67 -1.13 -52.94
CA ALA A 8 22.64 -0.09 -51.93
C ALA A 8 21.47 -0.38 -50.99
N SER A 9 21.74 -0.74 -49.75
CA SER A 9 20.76 -0.62 -48.67
C SER A 9 21.42 0.11 -47.50
N SER A 10 21.11 1.39 -47.49
CA SER A 10 21.35 2.36 -46.44
C SER A 10 20.89 1.82 -45.08
N LEU A 11 21.79 1.79 -44.10
CA LEU A 11 21.41 1.94 -42.70
C LEU A 11 22.41 2.87 -42.01
N LEU A 12 22.14 4.17 -42.16
CA LEU A 12 22.43 5.16 -41.14
C LEU A 12 21.67 4.73 -39.87
N ILE A 13 22.33 4.06 -38.94
CA ILE A 13 21.80 3.91 -37.58
C ILE A 13 22.65 4.79 -36.70
N GLY A 14 22.10 5.95 -36.41
CA GLY A 14 22.73 7.01 -35.66
C GLY A 14 23.07 6.60 -34.23
N SER A 15 24.07 7.31 -33.72
CA SER A 15 24.46 7.40 -32.34
C SER A 15 23.25 7.76 -31.46
N PHE A 16 22.66 6.77 -30.81
CA PHE A 16 21.78 7.00 -29.66
C PHE A 16 22.61 6.79 -28.40
N THR A 17 23.34 7.83 -27.98
CA THR A 17 23.85 7.91 -26.62
C THR A 17 22.66 8.12 -25.70
N ALA A 18 22.10 7.02 -25.20
CA ALA A 18 21.07 7.06 -24.17
C ALA A 18 21.66 7.74 -22.94
N SER A 19 21.26 8.99 -22.69
CA SER A 19 21.45 9.65 -21.40
C SER A 19 20.67 8.85 -20.36
N LEU A 20 21.39 8.07 -19.56
CA LEU A 20 20.83 7.31 -18.45
C LEU A 20 20.49 8.30 -17.31
N SER A 21 19.35 8.97 -17.43
CA SER A 21 18.77 9.72 -16.32
C SER A 21 18.26 8.73 -15.28
N ALA A 22 19.06 8.51 -14.23
CA ALA A 22 18.69 7.75 -13.05
C ALA A 22 17.65 8.53 -12.22
N THR A 23 16.39 8.54 -12.66
CA THR A 23 15.28 8.96 -11.81
C THR A 23 14.99 7.81 -10.85
N ALA A 24 15.65 7.83 -9.69
CA ALA A 24 15.31 6.94 -8.59
C ALA A 24 13.81 7.12 -8.24
N PRO A 25 13.00 6.04 -8.21
CA PRO A 25 11.65 6.15 -7.71
C PRO A 25 11.74 6.44 -6.22
N ALA A 26 11.39 7.66 -5.82
CA ALA A 26 11.14 7.99 -4.43
C ALA A 26 9.93 7.16 -3.99
N THR A 27 10.16 5.95 -3.48
CA THR A 27 9.15 5.16 -2.78
C THR A 27 8.72 5.96 -1.56
N ARG A 28 7.62 6.70 -1.69
CA ARG A 28 6.89 7.23 -0.55
C ARG A 28 6.41 6.00 0.23
N HIS A 29 7.18 5.59 1.24
CA HIS A 29 6.65 4.74 2.29
C HIS A 29 5.56 5.56 2.96
N ALA A 30 4.33 5.40 2.46
CA ALA A 30 3.15 5.80 3.21
C ALA A 30 3.29 5.06 4.54
N LEU A 31 3.54 5.80 5.61
CA LEU A 31 3.44 5.27 6.96
C LEU A 31 2.01 4.74 7.09
N THR A 32 1.82 3.46 6.80
CA THR A 32 0.56 2.77 7.00
C THR A 32 0.37 2.75 8.50
N ALA A 33 -0.35 3.74 9.03
CA ALA A 33 -0.76 3.76 10.42
C ALA A 33 -1.36 2.38 10.74
N ALA A 34 -0.81 1.72 11.76
CA ALA A 34 -1.21 0.37 12.12
C ALA A 34 -2.74 0.32 12.29
N ALA A 35 -3.39 -0.52 11.50
CA ALA A 35 -4.84 -0.65 11.53
C ALA A 35 -5.28 -1.31 12.84
N VAL A 36 -6.46 -0.91 13.33
CA VAL A 36 -7.06 -1.40 14.56
C VAL A 36 -8.42 -2.03 14.25
N TYR A 37 -8.84 -2.96 15.09
CA TYR A 37 -10.10 -3.69 14.93
C TYR A 37 -11.14 -3.18 15.94
N VAL A 38 -12.33 -2.86 15.44
CA VAL A 38 -13.43 -2.33 16.26
C VAL A 38 -14.67 -3.19 16.05
N CYS A 39 -15.26 -3.67 17.14
CA CYS A 39 -16.61 -4.24 17.12
C CYS A 39 -17.62 -3.09 16.95
N ILE A 40 -18.38 -3.08 15.86
CA ILE A 40 -19.35 -2.05 15.52
C ILE A 40 -20.67 -2.36 16.21
N SER A 41 -20.76 -1.92 17.47
CA SER A 41 -21.98 -2.02 18.27
C SER A 41 -22.14 -0.80 19.17
N LYS A 42 -23.37 -0.53 19.60
CA LYS A 42 -23.69 0.59 20.51
C LYS A 42 -23.02 0.43 21.88
N SER A 43 -22.79 -0.81 22.32
CA SER A 43 -22.16 -1.15 23.61
C SER A 43 -20.65 -1.26 23.55
N SER A 44 -20.05 -1.27 22.35
CA SER A 44 -18.60 -1.35 22.18
C SER A 44 -17.92 -0.06 22.62
N VAL A 45 -16.97 -0.17 23.54
CA VAL A 45 -16.23 0.98 24.11
C VAL A 45 -14.76 1.00 23.71
N ALA A 46 -14.25 -0.05 23.06
CA ALA A 46 -12.82 -0.20 22.80
C ALA A 46 -12.47 -0.59 21.36
N TYR A 47 -11.27 -0.23 20.94
CA TYR A 47 -10.60 -0.76 19.74
C TYR A 47 -9.45 -1.69 20.15
N HIS A 48 -9.10 -2.62 19.26
CA HIS A 48 -8.18 -3.73 19.53
C HIS A 48 -7.02 -3.73 18.55
N ALA A 49 -5.80 -4.04 19.02
CA ALA A 49 -4.61 -4.14 18.18
C ALA A 49 -4.58 -5.41 17.32
N SER A 50 -5.36 -6.43 17.71
CA SER A 50 -5.42 -7.72 17.04
C SER A 50 -6.86 -8.23 16.95
N SER A 51 -7.18 -8.87 15.84
CA SER A 51 -8.46 -9.58 15.62
C SER A 51 -8.69 -10.73 16.61
N ARG A 52 -7.62 -11.22 17.26
CA ARG A 52 -7.65 -12.35 18.22
C ARG A 52 -7.75 -11.91 19.68
N CYS A 53 -7.95 -10.62 19.97
CA CYS A 53 -8.11 -10.16 21.35
C CYS A 53 -9.34 -10.81 21.99
N ALA A 54 -9.21 -11.32 23.23
CA ALA A 54 -10.31 -11.94 23.98
C ALA A 54 -11.54 -11.02 24.17
N GLY A 55 -11.35 -9.70 24.14
CA GLY A 55 -12.47 -8.76 24.16
C GLY A 55 -13.22 -8.67 22.83
N LEU A 56 -12.49 -8.80 21.73
CA LEU A 56 -13.03 -8.74 20.37
C LEU A 56 -13.64 -10.08 19.94
N SER A 57 -13.09 -11.21 20.40
CA SER A 57 -13.59 -12.55 20.08
C SER A 57 -15.00 -12.81 20.61
N ARG A 58 -15.51 -11.96 21.52
CA ARG A 58 -16.89 -11.99 22.02
C ARG A 58 -17.85 -11.11 21.22
N CYS A 59 -17.36 -10.39 20.21
CA CYS A 59 -18.20 -9.55 19.36
C CYS A 59 -19.20 -10.42 18.59
N THR A 60 -20.48 -10.08 18.67
CA THR A 60 -21.57 -10.71 17.92
C THR A 60 -22.04 -9.84 16.75
N HIS A 61 -21.28 -8.78 16.43
CA HIS A 61 -21.59 -7.79 15.40
C HIS A 61 -20.45 -7.72 14.37
N GLU A 62 -20.54 -6.78 13.43
CA GLU A 62 -19.49 -6.53 12.45
C GLU A 62 -18.19 -6.08 13.15
N VAL A 63 -17.06 -6.63 12.71
CA VAL A 63 -15.73 -6.17 13.10
C VAL A 63 -15.11 -5.41 11.94
N ARG A 64 -14.78 -4.14 12.15
CA ARG A 64 -14.19 -3.27 11.13
C ARG A 64 -12.74 -2.92 11.44
N SER A 65 -11.90 -2.96 10.42
CA SER A 65 -10.53 -2.45 10.46
C SER A 65 -10.51 -0.96 10.11
N MET A 66 -9.84 -0.13 10.91
CA MET A 66 -9.74 1.32 10.69
C MET A 66 -8.48 1.91 11.34
N SER A 67 -8.20 3.20 11.16
CA SER A 67 -7.09 3.86 11.87
C SER A 67 -7.41 4.04 13.36
N PRO A 68 -6.40 4.12 14.24
CA PRO A 68 -6.60 4.41 15.66
C PRO A 68 -7.34 5.75 15.88
N SER A 69 -7.01 6.76 15.06
CA SER A 69 -7.65 8.08 15.13
C SER A 69 -9.13 8.03 14.78
N ALA A 70 -9.52 7.27 13.74
CA ALA A 70 -10.92 7.10 13.38
C ALA A 70 -11.72 6.36 14.47
N ALA A 71 -11.10 5.39 15.15
CA ALA A 71 -11.72 4.72 16.29
C ALA A 71 -11.89 5.66 17.49
N GLN A 72 -10.88 6.49 17.77
CA GLN A 72 -10.94 7.51 18.83
C GLN A 72 -12.02 8.57 18.56
N GLN A 73 -12.16 9.02 17.31
CA GLN A 73 -13.22 9.93 16.90
C GLN A 73 -14.63 9.34 17.10
N GLN A 74 -14.77 8.02 17.04
CA GLN A 74 -16.00 7.29 17.38
C GLN A 74 -16.19 7.08 18.90
N GLY A 75 -15.37 7.74 19.74
CA GLY A 75 -15.42 7.61 21.20
C GLY A 75 -14.89 6.27 21.73
N LYS A 76 -14.20 5.48 20.91
CA LYS A 76 -13.62 4.20 21.33
C LYS A 76 -12.26 4.45 21.96
N ARG A 77 -11.98 3.81 23.10
CA ARG A 77 -10.66 3.85 23.75
C ARG A 77 -9.81 2.63 23.40
N ALA A 78 -8.50 2.68 23.66
CA ALA A 78 -7.66 1.50 23.54
C ALA A 78 -8.13 0.38 24.49
N CYS A 79 -8.08 -0.87 24.02
CA CYS A 79 -8.35 -2.04 24.85
C CYS A 79 -7.20 -2.28 25.84
N ARG A 80 -7.47 -2.26 27.14
CA ARG A 80 -6.47 -2.44 28.23
C ARG A 80 -5.82 -3.84 28.31
N LYS A 81 -6.07 -4.72 27.34
CA LYS A 81 -5.53 -6.09 27.30
C LYS A 81 -4.61 -6.33 26.10
N CYS A 82 -4.85 -5.66 24.98
CA CYS A 82 -4.06 -5.82 23.75
C CYS A 82 -3.41 -4.52 23.28
N TYR A 83 -3.50 -3.46 24.10
CA TYR A 83 -2.69 -2.24 24.09
C TYR A 83 -2.09 -2.07 25.48
#